data_AF-A0A2D6DYM4-F1
#
_entry.id   AF-A0A2D6DYM4-F1
#
_cell.length_a   1.000
_cell.length_b   1.000
_cell.length_c   1.000
_cell.angle_alpha   90.00
_cell.angle_beta   90.00
_cell.angle_gamma   90.00
#
_symmetry.space_group_name_H-M   'P 1'
#
loop_
_entity.id
_entity.type
_entity.pdbx_description
1 polymer ?
#
loop_
_entity_poly.entity_id
_entity_poly.type
_entity_poly.pdbx_seq_one_letter_code
_entity_poly.pdbx_strand_id
1 'polypeptide(L)'
;MESQPQNRPGSSESPQKGDVNNGLKRFSTFWIGCILFVAFGLASLVLGIGFNKPAVNNIDKVNAKRRGMIKREVDKAHAGARENALLSFERVGSHFLNTAPAPDEKPEFVLPGSATQKRKASGGSGIVVPADFPKVDPDAPVDVAVMERGKATFAICSACHGLEGEGMYHINKTGPPLANSEWVTGPVANLIAIQFRGLSGPIEVNGEKYTPVAPMAPLPLDNDSIAAVLTYIRNSFGNKASPVTPEQVEAMRGELGKPMLSPADLIPPTVAAGSN
;
A
#
# COMPACT_ATOMS: atom_id res chain seq x y z
N MET A 1 -3.23 13.69 -94.15
CA MET A 1 -4.21 12.59 -94.11
C MET A 1 -5.15 12.92 -92.96
N GLU A 2 -6.10 13.83 -93.21
CA GLU A 2 -7.46 13.50 -93.70
C GLU A 2 -8.13 12.53 -92.72
N SER A 3 -9.26 12.83 -92.07
CA SER A 3 -10.37 13.66 -92.50
C SER A 3 -11.25 14.03 -91.30
N GLN A 4 -11.56 15.32 -91.20
CA GLN A 4 -12.81 15.85 -90.61
C GLN A 4 -14.03 15.40 -91.49
N PRO A 5 -15.33 15.74 -91.26
CA PRO A 5 -16.02 16.37 -90.11
C PRO A 5 -17.53 15.98 -89.91
N GLN A 6 -18.21 16.69 -88.99
CA GLN A 6 -19.62 17.21 -89.04
C GLN A 6 -20.85 16.50 -88.41
N ASN A 7 -21.49 17.30 -87.54
CA ASN A 7 -22.91 17.72 -87.45
C ASN A 7 -24.01 16.79 -86.87
N ARG A 8 -24.56 17.25 -85.70
CA ARG A 8 -25.94 17.69 -85.35
C ARG A 8 -27.18 16.93 -85.95
N PRO A 9 -28.42 17.16 -85.44
CA PRO A 9 -28.94 17.49 -84.10
C PRO A 9 -30.21 16.67 -83.72
N GLY A 10 -30.64 16.76 -82.45
CA GLY A 10 -32.05 16.85 -82.03
C GLY A 10 -32.99 15.64 -82.16
N SER A 11 -33.63 15.27 -81.04
CA SER A 11 -35.09 15.12 -80.98
C SER A 11 -35.55 14.92 -79.54
N SER A 12 -36.46 15.80 -79.13
CA SER A 12 -37.34 15.67 -77.98
C SER A 12 -38.14 14.37 -77.99
N GLU A 13 -38.24 13.69 -76.85
CA GLU A 13 -39.39 12.82 -76.58
C GLU A 13 -39.80 12.90 -75.10
N SER A 14 -41.10 12.88 -74.93
CA SER A 14 -41.92 13.26 -73.78
C SER A 14 -42.16 12.06 -72.83
N PRO A 15 -42.82 12.24 -71.67
CA PRO A 15 -42.68 11.35 -70.52
C PRO A 15 -43.54 10.07 -70.68
N GLN A 16 -42.91 8.88 -70.67
CA GLN A 16 -43.66 7.62 -70.63
C GLN A 16 -44.03 7.20 -69.20
N LYS A 17 -45.33 7.37 -68.96
CA LYS A 17 -46.28 6.68 -68.07
C LYS A 17 -45.81 5.27 -67.63
N GLY A 18 -45.82 5.03 -66.31
CA GLY A 18 -45.30 3.82 -65.68
C GLY A 18 -46.05 2.52 -66.00
N ASP A 19 -45.26 1.47 -66.26
CA ASP A 19 -45.74 0.11 -66.53
C ASP A 19 -45.83 -0.72 -65.23
N VAL A 20 -47.05 -0.95 -64.78
CA VAL A 20 -47.43 -1.81 -63.65
C VAL A 20 -47.00 -3.28 -63.82
N ASN A 21 -46.48 -3.67 -64.98
CA ASN A 21 -46.05 -5.03 -65.32
C ASN A 21 -44.66 -5.42 -64.78
N ASN A 22 -43.84 -4.48 -64.32
CA ASN A 22 -42.49 -4.78 -63.82
C ASN A 22 -42.46 -5.31 -62.38
N GLY A 23 -43.46 -4.99 -61.56
CA GLY A 23 -43.56 -5.46 -60.17
C GLY A 23 -43.92 -6.94 -60.06
N LEU A 24 -44.91 -7.39 -60.83
CA LEU A 24 -45.39 -8.78 -60.78
C LEU A 24 -44.35 -9.77 -61.32
N LYS A 25 -43.59 -9.38 -62.37
CA LYS A 25 -42.48 -10.18 -62.89
C LYS A 25 -41.34 -10.31 -61.88
N ARG A 26 -40.97 -9.22 -61.18
CA ARG A 26 -39.94 -9.23 -60.13
C ARG A 26 -40.33 -10.06 -58.91
N PHE A 27 -41.61 -10.05 -58.56
CA PHE A 27 -42.13 -10.87 -57.47
C PHE A 27 -42.13 -12.37 -57.84
N SER A 28 -42.54 -12.71 -59.06
CA SER A 28 -42.53 -14.10 -59.56
C SER A 28 -41.12 -14.68 -59.65
N THR A 29 -40.15 -13.92 -60.20
CA THR A 29 -38.76 -14.39 -60.33
C THR A 29 -38.08 -14.59 -58.97
N PHE A 30 -38.41 -13.77 -57.97
CA PHE A 30 -37.91 -13.93 -56.60
C PHE A 30 -38.36 -15.27 -55.98
N TRP A 31 -39.66 -15.60 -56.09
CA TRP A 31 -40.19 -16.85 -55.53
C TRP A 31 -39.72 -18.10 -56.28
N ILE A 32 -39.55 -18.03 -57.60
CA ILE A 32 -38.93 -19.11 -58.38
C ILE A 32 -37.48 -19.34 -57.93
N GLY A 33 -36.72 -18.27 -57.66
CA GLY A 33 -35.37 -18.37 -57.12
C GLY A 33 -35.31 -19.05 -55.74
N CYS A 34 -36.22 -18.71 -54.83
CA CYS A 34 -36.32 -19.38 -53.53
C CYS A 34 -36.63 -20.88 -53.66
N ILE A 35 -37.53 -21.27 -54.56
CA ILE A 35 -37.87 -22.68 -54.78
C ILE A 35 -36.66 -23.46 -55.31
N LEU A 36 -35.92 -22.89 -56.28
CA LEU A 36 -34.72 -23.53 -56.81
C LEU A 36 -33.61 -23.66 -55.75
N PHE A 37 -33.45 -22.65 -54.88
CA PHE A 37 -32.49 -22.72 -53.78
C PHE A 37 -32.83 -23.81 -52.75
N VAL A 38 -34.11 -23.93 -52.39
CA VAL A 38 -34.58 -25.00 -51.49
C VAL A 38 -34.42 -26.37 -52.14
N ALA A 39 -34.75 -26.51 -53.42
CA ALA A 39 -34.57 -27.77 -54.16
C ALA A 39 -33.09 -28.17 -54.25
N PHE A 40 -32.18 -27.22 -54.46
CA PHE A 40 -30.74 -27.48 -54.49
C PHE A 40 -30.18 -27.83 -53.11
N GLY A 41 -30.68 -27.18 -52.05
CA GLY A 41 -30.35 -27.52 -50.67
C GLY A 41 -30.79 -28.94 -50.29
N LEU A 42 -32.01 -29.33 -50.66
CA LEU A 42 -32.52 -30.68 -50.46
C LEU A 42 -31.74 -31.71 -51.30
N ALA A 43 -31.43 -31.40 -52.56
CA ALA A 43 -30.61 -32.28 -53.40
C ALA A 43 -29.20 -32.47 -52.81
N SER A 44 -28.58 -31.42 -52.28
CA SER A 44 -27.25 -31.50 -51.63
C SER A 44 -27.28 -32.33 -50.34
N LEU A 45 -28.38 -32.27 -49.59
CA LEU A 45 -28.60 -33.09 -48.41
C LEU A 45 -28.78 -34.57 -48.76
N VAL A 46 -29.57 -34.88 -49.81
CA VAL A 46 -29.81 -36.25 -50.30
C VAL A 46 -28.54 -36.84 -50.94
N LEU A 47 -27.77 -36.03 -51.66
CA LEU A 47 -26.49 -36.44 -52.26
C LEU A 47 -25.34 -36.50 -51.24
N GLY A 48 -25.58 -36.12 -49.97
CA GLY A 48 -24.62 -36.27 -48.88
C GLY A 48 -23.35 -35.42 -49.02
N ILE A 49 -23.40 -34.34 -49.81
CA ILE A 49 -22.22 -33.51 -50.16
C ILE A 49 -21.79 -32.59 -49.00
N GLY A 50 -22.50 -32.57 -47.88
CA GLY A 50 -22.15 -31.71 -46.76
C GLY A 50 -22.42 -32.31 -45.40
N PHE A 51 -21.61 -33.27 -44.94
CA PHE A 51 -21.39 -33.51 -43.51
C PHE A 51 -20.00 -34.07 -43.25
N ASN A 52 -19.28 -33.36 -42.40
CA ASN A 52 -17.93 -33.60 -41.89
C ASN A 52 -17.81 -35.02 -41.29
N LYS A 53 -17.36 -36.02 -42.05
CA LYS A 53 -16.92 -37.30 -41.49
C LYS A 53 -15.46 -37.12 -41.05
N PRO A 54 -15.13 -37.12 -39.74
CA PRO A 54 -13.74 -37.09 -39.33
C PRO A 54 -13.06 -38.36 -39.87
N ALA A 55 -12.06 -38.18 -40.72
CA ALA A 55 -11.21 -39.27 -41.18
C ALA A 55 -10.41 -39.78 -39.97
N VAL A 56 -10.96 -40.78 -39.27
CA VAL A 56 -10.23 -41.50 -38.23
C VAL A 56 -9.15 -42.35 -38.89
N ASN A 57 -7.96 -41.77 -39.00
CA ASN A 57 -6.80 -42.44 -39.57
C ASN A 57 -6.11 -43.32 -38.51
N ASN A 58 -5.45 -44.40 -38.92
CA ASN A 58 -4.75 -45.32 -37.99
C ASN A 58 -3.71 -44.62 -37.09
N ILE A 59 -3.19 -43.47 -37.53
CA ILE A 59 -2.27 -42.62 -36.77
C ILE A 59 -2.87 -42.12 -35.46
N ASP A 60 -4.16 -41.79 -35.42
CA ASP A 60 -4.81 -41.30 -34.20
C ASP A 60 -4.91 -42.40 -33.13
N LYS A 61 -5.17 -43.63 -33.57
CA LYS A 61 -5.20 -44.82 -32.68
C LYS A 61 -3.81 -45.12 -32.11
N VAL A 62 -2.76 -45.06 -32.94
CA VAL A 62 -1.37 -45.26 -32.51
C VAL A 62 -0.95 -44.15 -31.53
N ASN A 63 -1.28 -42.90 -31.83
CA ASN A 63 -0.99 -41.76 -30.97
C ASN A 63 -1.75 -41.83 -29.64
N ALA A 64 -3.00 -42.28 -29.63
CA ALA A 64 -3.76 -42.51 -28.40
C ALA A 64 -3.12 -43.61 -27.53
N LYS A 65 -2.72 -44.74 -28.15
CA LYS A 65 -2.03 -45.84 -27.44
C LYS A 65 -0.68 -45.38 -26.86
N ARG A 66 0.12 -44.66 -27.65
CA ARG A 66 1.41 -44.10 -27.20
C ARG A 66 1.22 -43.14 -26.03
N ARG A 67 0.26 -42.22 -26.12
CA ARG A 67 -0.09 -41.30 -25.02
C ARG A 67 -0.50 -42.04 -23.76
N GLY A 68 -1.30 -43.10 -23.88
CA GLY A 68 -1.70 -43.93 -22.75
C GLY A 68 -0.57 -44.76 -22.13
N MET A 69 0.48 -45.11 -22.89
CA MET A 69 1.68 -45.77 -22.35
C MET A 69 2.57 -44.77 -21.61
N ILE A 70 2.86 -43.63 -22.24
CA ILE A 70 3.66 -42.55 -21.62
C ILE A 70 3.01 -42.09 -20.32
N LYS A 71 1.69 -41.84 -20.33
CA LYS A 71 0.97 -41.43 -19.12
C LYS A 71 1.11 -42.46 -17.99
N ARG A 72 0.99 -43.77 -18.29
CA ARG A 72 1.14 -44.82 -17.27
C ARG A 72 2.55 -44.89 -16.69
N GLU A 73 3.56 -44.68 -17.52
CA GLU A 73 4.96 -44.68 -17.10
C GLU A 73 5.28 -43.44 -16.23
N VAL A 74 4.79 -42.27 -16.64
CA VAL A 74 4.87 -41.01 -15.88
C VAL A 74 4.12 -41.13 -14.54
N ASP A 75 2.88 -41.62 -14.55
CA ASP A 75 2.09 -41.81 -13.33
C ASP A 75 2.77 -42.81 -12.37
N LYS A 76 3.41 -43.87 -12.90
CA LYS A 76 4.19 -44.84 -12.11
C LYS A 76 5.48 -44.22 -11.54
N ALA A 77 6.17 -43.35 -12.29
CA ALA A 77 7.35 -42.64 -11.82
C ALA A 77 7.01 -41.57 -10.76
N HIS A 78 5.81 -41.00 -10.81
CA HIS A 78 5.32 -40.05 -9.82
C HIS A 78 4.60 -40.68 -8.63
N ALA A 79 4.26 -41.97 -8.70
CA ALA A 79 3.72 -42.71 -7.56
C ALA A 79 4.76 -42.72 -6.42
N GLY A 80 4.41 -42.11 -5.28
CA GLY A 80 5.30 -41.97 -4.13
C GLY A 80 6.19 -40.72 -4.14
N ALA A 81 6.32 -40.00 -5.27
CA ALA A 81 7.10 -38.75 -5.32
C ALA A 81 6.52 -37.67 -4.39
N ARG A 82 5.18 -37.59 -4.31
CA ARG A 82 4.48 -36.67 -3.40
C ARG A 82 4.69 -37.04 -1.93
N GLU A 83 4.66 -38.32 -1.61
CA GLU A 83 4.87 -38.82 -0.24
C GLU A 83 6.31 -38.61 0.22
N ASN A 84 7.28 -38.93 -0.65
CA ASN A 84 8.70 -38.67 -0.41
C ASN A 84 9.00 -37.17 -0.27
N ALA A 85 8.35 -36.32 -1.07
CA ALA A 85 8.46 -34.87 -0.94
C ALA A 85 7.93 -34.40 0.42
N LEU A 86 6.75 -34.86 0.83
CA LEU A 86 6.15 -34.50 2.13
C LEU A 86 7.03 -34.95 3.31
N LEU A 87 7.54 -36.19 3.27
CA LEU A 87 8.46 -36.71 4.30
C LEU A 87 9.78 -35.92 4.35
N SER A 88 10.26 -35.45 3.19
CA SER A 88 11.45 -34.61 3.11
C SER A 88 11.19 -33.22 3.68
N PHE A 89 10.05 -32.62 3.37
CA PHE A 89 9.63 -31.33 3.95
C PHE A 89 9.43 -31.41 5.46
N GLU A 90 8.85 -32.49 5.97
CA GLU A 90 8.68 -32.69 7.42
C GLU A 90 10.02 -32.90 8.13
N ARG A 91 10.94 -33.69 7.55
CA ARG A 91 12.28 -33.90 8.11
C ARG A 91 13.12 -32.62 8.10
N VAL A 92 13.09 -31.85 7.01
CA VAL A 92 13.82 -30.59 6.90
C VAL A 92 13.20 -29.54 7.82
N GLY A 93 11.87 -29.40 7.81
CA GLY A 93 11.14 -28.46 8.66
C GLY A 93 11.36 -28.71 10.15
N SER A 94 11.30 -29.97 10.60
CA SER A 94 11.57 -30.34 11.99
C SER A 94 13.03 -30.09 12.41
N HIS A 95 13.99 -30.35 11.53
CA HIS A 95 15.39 -30.00 11.79
C HIS A 95 15.57 -28.48 11.95
N PHE A 96 14.98 -27.67 11.07
CA PHE A 96 15.03 -26.22 11.17
C PHE A 96 14.38 -25.70 12.47
N LEU A 97 13.25 -26.26 12.89
CA LEU A 97 12.61 -25.84 14.15
C LEU A 97 13.46 -26.20 15.37
N ASN A 98 14.19 -27.32 15.34
CA ASN A 98 15.02 -27.77 16.45
C ASN A 98 16.40 -27.09 16.49
N THR A 99 16.93 -26.61 15.35
CA THR A 99 18.23 -25.95 15.27
C THR A 99 18.16 -24.45 15.00
N ALA A 100 16.95 -23.88 14.91
CA ALA A 100 16.79 -22.45 14.74
C ALA A 100 17.36 -21.72 15.97
N PRO A 101 18.28 -20.76 15.79
CA PRO A 101 18.69 -19.89 16.88
C PRO A 101 17.47 -19.13 17.40
N ALA A 102 17.48 -18.79 18.69
CA ALA A 102 16.43 -17.97 19.29
C ALA A 102 16.23 -16.69 18.44
N PRO A 103 14.98 -16.27 18.14
CA PRO A 103 14.73 -15.13 17.28
C PRO A 103 15.32 -13.87 17.93
N ASP A 104 16.40 -13.35 17.34
CA ASP A 104 16.90 -12.01 17.62
C ASP A 104 16.09 -11.03 16.76
N GLU A 105 15.19 -10.27 17.38
CA GLU A 105 14.32 -9.31 16.69
C GLU A 105 15.17 -8.16 16.14
N LYS A 106 15.57 -8.26 14.87
CA LYS A 106 16.16 -7.12 14.16
C LYS A 106 15.06 -6.06 13.95
N PRO A 107 15.30 -4.80 14.34
CA PRO A 107 14.26 -3.76 14.43
C PRO A 107 13.67 -3.34 13.08
N GLU A 108 14.24 -3.78 11.97
CA GLU A 108 13.83 -3.34 10.63
C GLU A 108 12.67 -4.14 10.04
N PHE A 109 12.29 -5.29 10.63
CA PHE A 109 11.20 -6.12 10.11
C PHE A 109 10.25 -6.60 11.21
N VAL A 110 9.09 -5.93 11.32
CA VAL A 110 8.01 -6.39 12.21
C VAL A 110 7.34 -7.62 11.59
N LEU A 111 7.66 -8.79 12.13
CA LEU A 111 7.13 -10.08 11.65
C LEU A 111 5.61 -10.17 11.86
N PRO A 112 4.84 -10.69 10.87
CA PRO A 112 3.44 -11.04 11.06
C PRO A 112 3.25 -12.05 12.21
N GLY A 113 2.40 -11.73 13.18
CA GLY A 113 2.13 -12.53 14.38
C GLY A 113 3.06 -12.27 15.57
N SER A 114 4.09 -11.43 15.42
CA SER A 114 5.04 -11.10 16.49
C SER A 114 4.37 -10.38 17.66
N ALA A 115 5.01 -10.45 18.84
CA ALA A 115 4.58 -9.68 20.01
C ALA A 115 4.51 -8.18 19.68
N THR A 116 5.47 -7.67 18.90
CA THR A 116 5.51 -6.29 18.43
C THR A 116 4.35 -5.95 17.49
N GLN A 117 4.00 -6.83 16.53
CA GLN A 117 2.82 -6.61 15.67
C GLN A 117 1.51 -6.68 16.47
N LYS A 118 1.38 -7.66 17.37
CA LYS A 118 0.18 -7.83 18.20
C LYS A 118 -0.04 -6.66 19.15
N ARG A 119 1.02 -6.12 19.76
CA ARG A 119 0.95 -4.90 20.61
C ARG A 119 0.54 -3.68 19.79
N LYS A 120 1.12 -3.51 18.59
CA LYS A 120 0.77 -2.41 17.68
C LYS A 120 -0.67 -2.50 17.17
N ALA A 121 -1.15 -3.72 16.93
CA ALA A 121 -2.53 -3.99 16.52
C ALA A 121 -3.55 -3.84 17.67
N SER A 122 -3.12 -3.95 18.92
CA SER A 122 -4.00 -3.85 20.11
C SER A 122 -4.06 -2.46 20.74
N GLY A 123 -3.51 -1.43 20.08
CA GLY A 123 -3.51 -0.05 20.62
C GLY A 123 -2.71 0.11 21.92
N GLY A 124 -1.83 -0.84 22.23
CA GLY A 124 -0.91 -0.69 23.35
C GLY A 124 0.17 0.33 22.98
N SER A 125 0.42 1.31 23.85
CA SER A 125 1.48 2.29 23.63
C SER A 125 2.78 1.54 23.30
N GLY A 126 3.37 1.85 22.15
CA GLY A 126 4.60 1.22 21.66
C GLY A 126 5.83 1.64 22.48
N ILE A 127 5.64 2.51 23.47
CA ILE A 127 6.62 3.00 24.44
C ILE A 127 6.52 2.17 25.72
N VAL A 128 7.64 1.62 26.17
CA VAL A 128 7.70 0.92 27.45
C VAL A 128 8.31 1.85 28.49
N VAL A 129 7.48 2.35 29.41
CA VAL A 129 7.95 3.17 30.54
C VAL A 129 8.34 2.26 31.70
N PRO A 130 9.59 2.32 32.21
CA PRO A 130 10.01 1.52 33.37
C PRO A 130 9.16 1.81 34.61
N ALA A 131 8.96 0.80 35.47
CA ALA A 131 8.17 0.94 36.69
C ALA A 131 8.82 1.91 37.71
N ASP A 132 10.14 2.02 37.65
CA ASP A 132 11.00 2.90 38.43
C ASP A 132 11.31 4.23 37.71
N PHE A 133 10.54 4.59 36.67
CA PHE A 133 10.73 5.85 35.96
C PHE A 133 10.69 7.05 36.93
N PRO A 134 11.75 7.89 36.97
CA PRO A 134 11.85 8.97 37.95
C PRO A 134 10.68 9.96 37.82
N LYS A 135 10.02 10.23 38.94
CA LYS A 135 8.96 11.24 39.03
C LYS A 135 9.56 12.57 39.44
N VAL A 136 9.24 13.61 38.68
CA VAL A 136 9.71 14.98 38.91
C VAL A 136 8.49 15.85 39.17
N ASP A 137 8.58 16.71 40.19
CA ASP A 137 7.51 17.64 40.54
C ASP A 137 7.24 18.62 39.37
N PRO A 138 5.97 18.82 38.97
CA PRO A 138 5.57 19.86 38.00
C PRO A 138 6.14 21.26 38.26
N ASP A 139 6.31 21.64 39.53
CA ASP A 139 6.81 22.95 39.94
C ASP A 139 8.28 22.91 40.43
N ALA A 140 9.02 21.83 40.12
CA ALA A 140 10.44 21.75 40.43
C ALA A 140 11.21 22.92 39.79
N PRO A 141 12.07 23.61 40.56
CA PRO A 141 12.84 24.74 40.04
C PRO A 141 13.78 24.27 38.93
N VAL A 142 13.82 25.03 37.83
CA VAL A 142 14.73 24.77 36.73
C VAL A 142 15.95 25.67 36.86
N ASP A 143 17.15 25.08 36.84
CA ASP A 143 18.40 25.83 36.83
C ASP A 143 18.53 26.64 35.53
N VAL A 144 18.92 27.91 35.66
CA VAL A 144 19.22 28.81 34.55
C VAL A 144 20.24 28.20 33.60
N ALA A 145 21.25 27.49 34.11
CA ALA A 145 22.26 26.84 33.28
C ALA A 145 21.65 25.73 32.38
N VAL A 146 20.65 25.01 32.88
CA VAL A 146 19.92 23.99 32.10
C VAL A 146 19.07 24.67 31.03
N MET A 147 18.42 25.80 31.35
CA MET A 147 17.64 26.56 30.37
C MET A 147 18.51 27.14 29.25
N GLU A 148 19.67 27.70 29.57
CA GLU A 148 20.61 28.24 28.56
C GLU A 148 21.17 27.14 27.66
N ARG A 149 21.54 25.97 28.24
CA ARG A 149 21.95 24.80 27.45
C ARG A 149 20.82 24.29 26.55
N GLY A 150 19.61 24.22 27.10
CA GLY A 150 18.43 23.78 26.37
C GLY A 150 18.11 24.70 25.21
N LYS A 151 18.17 26.02 25.42
CA LYS A 151 18.02 27.03 24.37
C LYS A 151 19.07 26.91 23.27
N ALA A 152 20.34 26.71 23.63
CA ALA A 152 21.40 26.50 22.65
C ALA A 152 21.17 25.23 21.82
N THR A 153 20.72 24.15 22.46
CA THR A 153 20.40 22.88 21.79
C THR A 153 19.16 23.01 20.90
N PHE A 154 18.17 23.82 21.31
CA PHE A 154 16.94 24.07 20.56
C PHE A 154 17.18 24.69 19.18
N ALA A 155 18.33 25.33 18.93
CA ALA A 155 18.69 25.86 17.61
C ALA A 155 18.66 24.77 16.51
N ILE A 156 18.88 23.50 16.87
CA ILE A 156 18.75 22.37 15.94
C ILE A 156 17.27 22.09 15.65
N CYS A 157 16.42 22.15 16.69
CA CYS A 157 14.99 21.90 16.62
C CYS A 157 14.24 23.02 15.88
N SER A 158 14.68 24.27 16.02
CA SER A 158 14.03 25.43 15.43
C SER A 158 14.05 25.44 13.90
N ALA A 159 14.97 24.69 13.28
CA ALA A 159 15.01 24.51 11.83
C ALA A 159 13.73 23.87 11.27
N CYS A 160 13.00 23.11 12.08
CA CYS A 160 11.72 22.50 11.71
C CYS A 160 10.54 23.01 12.55
N HIS A 161 10.77 23.37 13.82
CA HIS A 161 9.70 23.79 14.73
C HIS A 161 9.53 25.31 14.84
N GLY A 162 10.30 26.10 14.09
CA GLY A 162 10.28 27.55 14.20
C GLY A 162 11.12 28.07 15.36
N LEU A 163 11.42 29.37 15.35
CA LEU A 163 12.28 30.01 16.36
C LEU A 163 11.56 30.14 17.72
N GLU A 164 10.24 30.26 17.69
CA GLU A 164 9.37 30.37 18.86
C GLU A 164 8.54 29.09 19.09
N GLY A 165 8.93 27.98 18.46
CA GLY A 165 8.19 26.72 18.57
C GLY A 165 6.80 26.75 17.91
N GLU A 166 6.54 27.73 17.04
CA GLU A 166 5.28 27.97 16.37
C GLU A 166 4.94 26.91 15.29
N GLY A 167 5.92 26.08 14.92
CA GLY A 167 5.81 25.10 13.85
C GLY A 167 5.83 25.73 12.46
N MET A 168 5.99 24.92 11.42
CA MET A 168 6.01 25.41 10.03
C MET A 168 4.74 24.99 9.28
N TYR A 169 3.57 25.33 9.85
CA TYR A 169 2.27 24.98 9.27
C TYR A 169 2.15 25.40 7.79
N HIS A 170 2.58 26.62 7.47
CA HIS A 170 2.50 27.18 6.11
C HIS A 170 3.48 26.55 5.12
N ILE A 171 4.50 25.83 5.59
CA ILE A 171 5.53 25.20 4.75
C ILE A 171 5.36 23.68 4.84
N ASN A 172 4.42 23.18 4.03
CA ASN A 172 4.10 21.76 3.89
C ASN A 172 3.61 21.07 5.18
N LYS A 173 3.09 21.80 6.17
CA LYS A 173 2.73 21.27 7.50
C LYS A 173 3.88 20.49 8.14
N THR A 174 5.10 20.91 7.84
CA THR A 174 6.34 20.33 8.37
C THR A 174 6.54 20.85 9.79
N GLY A 175 6.93 19.99 10.74
CA GLY A 175 7.21 20.41 12.12
C GLY A 175 5.96 20.93 12.86
N PRO A 176 5.24 20.07 13.60
CA PRO A 176 4.11 20.53 14.40
C PRO A 176 4.55 21.58 15.44
N PRO A 177 3.66 22.48 15.88
CA PRO A 177 3.97 23.45 16.91
C PRO A 177 4.36 22.75 18.22
N LEU A 178 5.40 23.27 18.86
CA LEU A 178 5.77 22.92 20.23
C LEU A 178 5.18 23.91 21.23
N ALA A 179 4.86 25.12 20.77
CA ALA A 179 4.18 26.15 21.55
C ALA A 179 2.77 25.67 21.97
N ASN A 180 2.48 25.75 23.27
CA ASN A 180 1.22 25.33 23.87
C ASN A 180 0.76 23.90 23.51
N SER A 181 1.68 23.00 23.17
CA SER A 181 1.32 21.66 22.70
C SER A 181 0.93 20.73 23.87
N GLU A 182 -0.18 20.02 23.70
CA GLU A 182 -0.63 18.95 24.60
C GLU A 182 0.37 17.79 24.69
N TRP A 183 1.11 17.54 23.60
CA TRP A 183 2.15 16.51 23.56
C TRP A 183 3.41 16.92 24.32
N VAL A 184 3.72 18.23 24.33
CA VAL A 184 4.85 18.79 25.08
C VAL A 184 4.56 18.77 26.57
N THR A 185 3.37 19.17 27.00
CA THR A 185 2.99 19.24 28.42
C THR A 185 2.55 17.90 29.01
N GLY A 186 2.21 16.92 28.16
CA GLY A 186 1.85 15.56 28.54
C GLY A 186 3.00 14.69 29.08
N PRO A 187 2.89 13.35 28.96
CA PRO A 187 3.87 12.40 29.49
C PRO A 187 5.28 12.63 28.95
N VAL A 188 6.24 12.87 29.84
CA VAL A 188 7.67 13.09 29.50
C VAL A 188 8.25 11.94 28.67
N ALA A 189 7.81 10.72 28.93
CA ALA A 189 8.23 9.52 28.20
C ALA A 189 7.99 9.63 26.68
N ASN A 190 6.94 10.34 26.24
CA ASN A 190 6.69 10.55 24.81
C ASN A 190 7.80 11.37 24.18
N LEU A 191 8.18 12.50 24.78
CA LEU A 191 9.21 13.39 24.25
C LEU A 191 10.57 12.69 24.16
N ILE A 192 10.92 11.92 25.20
CA ILE A 192 12.17 11.16 25.21
C ILE A 192 12.14 10.06 24.13
N ALA A 193 11.04 9.31 24.02
CA ALA A 193 10.91 8.25 23.02
C ALA A 193 10.93 8.81 21.59
N ILE A 194 10.29 9.97 21.35
CA ILE A 194 10.34 10.69 20.07
C ILE A 194 11.78 11.10 19.75
N GLN A 195 12.53 11.61 20.73
CA GLN A 195 13.93 11.98 20.53
C GLN A 195 14.81 10.76 20.18
N PHE A 196 14.53 9.59 20.75
CA PHE A 196 15.32 8.36 20.52
C PHE A 196 14.95 7.57 19.27
N ARG A 197 13.67 7.59 18.87
CA ARG A 197 13.15 6.74 17.78
C ARG A 197 12.70 7.55 16.57
N GLY A 198 12.49 8.84 16.73
CA GLY A 198 11.79 9.66 15.74
C GLY A 198 10.28 9.44 15.74
N LEU A 199 9.58 10.22 14.93
CA LEU A 199 8.12 10.16 14.78
C LEU A 199 7.72 10.32 13.32
N SER A 200 6.79 9.48 12.86
CA SER A 200 6.21 9.58 11.52
C SER A 200 4.70 9.42 11.52
N GLY A 201 4.05 10.02 10.53
CA GLY A 201 2.63 9.88 10.30
C GLY A 201 1.81 11.08 10.79
N PRO A 202 0.49 11.04 10.56
CA PRO A 202 -0.39 12.17 10.87
C PRO A 202 -0.61 12.31 12.37
N ILE A 203 -0.31 13.48 12.92
CA ILE A 203 -0.52 13.84 14.32
C ILE A 203 -1.46 15.03 14.42
N GLU A 204 -2.29 15.06 15.45
CA GLU A 204 -3.09 16.22 15.79
C GLU A 204 -2.42 16.97 16.93
N VAL A 205 -2.24 18.28 16.78
CA VAL A 205 -1.64 19.15 17.79
C VAL A 205 -2.50 20.41 17.88
N ASN A 206 -2.95 20.77 19.07
CA ASN A 206 -3.85 21.91 19.30
C ASN A 206 -5.13 21.90 18.43
N GLY A 207 -5.69 20.70 18.18
CA GLY A 207 -6.89 20.52 17.35
C GLY A 207 -6.65 20.65 15.84
N GLU A 208 -5.40 20.85 15.41
CA GLU A 208 -5.02 20.90 14.00
C GLU A 208 -4.30 19.63 13.56
N LYS A 209 -4.66 19.12 12.38
CA LYS A 209 -4.02 17.93 11.82
C LYS A 209 -2.76 18.28 11.03
N TYR A 210 -1.63 17.75 11.49
CA TYR A 210 -0.33 17.79 10.84
C TYR A 210 -0.07 16.47 10.12
N THR A 211 0.50 16.55 8.93
CA THR A 211 0.93 15.37 8.16
C THR A 211 2.33 15.68 7.65
N PRO A 212 3.35 15.46 8.49
CA PRO A 212 4.72 15.79 8.13
C PRO A 212 5.12 15.11 6.83
N VAL A 213 5.66 15.88 5.89
CA VAL A 213 6.16 15.39 4.59
C VAL A 213 7.35 14.44 4.75
N ALA A 214 8.11 14.60 5.83
CA ALA A 214 9.22 13.73 6.20
C ALA A 214 9.07 13.32 7.68
N PRO A 215 9.54 12.12 8.05
CA PRO A 215 9.61 11.72 9.44
C PRO A 215 10.59 12.61 10.22
N MET A 216 10.33 12.81 11.50
CA MET A 216 11.33 13.33 12.42
C MET A 216 12.34 12.20 12.69
N ALA A 217 13.59 12.40 12.29
CA ALA A 217 14.66 11.46 12.62
C ALA A 217 15.17 11.68 14.06
N PRO A 218 15.66 10.63 14.74
CA PRO A 218 16.34 10.81 16.02
C PRO A 218 17.62 11.62 15.85
N LEU A 219 17.91 12.50 16.81
CA LEU A 219 19.13 13.31 16.82
C LEU A 219 20.19 12.68 17.73
N PRO A 220 21.47 12.68 17.33
CA PRO A 220 22.57 12.12 18.13
C PRO A 220 23.00 13.10 19.24
N LEU A 221 22.16 13.25 20.25
CA LEU A 221 22.39 14.10 21.42
C LEU A 221 22.73 13.25 22.65
N ASP A 222 23.56 13.77 23.55
CA ASP A 222 23.80 13.16 24.86
C ASP A 222 22.60 13.38 25.80
N ASN A 223 22.58 12.65 26.92
CA ASN A 223 21.45 12.68 27.84
C ASN A 223 21.21 14.06 28.46
N ASP A 224 22.27 14.82 28.72
CA ASP A 224 22.18 16.13 29.36
C ASP A 224 21.63 17.16 28.38
N SER A 225 22.05 17.12 27.11
CA SER A 225 21.51 17.93 26.03
C SER A 225 20.04 17.60 25.76
N ILE A 226 19.66 16.32 25.78
CA ILE A 226 18.26 15.89 25.63
C ILE A 226 17.42 16.41 26.80
N ALA A 227 17.87 16.18 28.04
CA ALA A 227 17.17 16.64 29.23
C ALA A 227 17.01 18.17 29.22
N ALA A 228 18.07 18.90 28.87
CA ALA A 228 18.05 20.36 28.80
C ALA A 228 17.11 20.89 27.72
N VAL A 229 17.16 20.36 26.49
CA VAL A 229 16.31 20.85 25.40
C VAL A 229 14.83 20.54 25.64
N LEU A 230 14.52 19.34 26.16
CA LEU A 230 13.14 18.99 26.50
C LEU A 230 12.62 19.82 27.68
N THR A 231 13.47 20.12 28.67
CA THR A 231 13.14 21.06 29.75
C THR A 231 12.86 22.46 29.23
N TYR A 232 13.71 22.96 28.33
CA TYR A 232 13.54 24.28 27.70
C TYR A 232 12.22 24.35 26.93
N ILE A 233 11.91 23.36 26.10
CA ILE A 233 10.65 23.30 25.33
C ILE A 233 9.42 23.27 26.26
N ARG A 234 9.48 22.52 27.36
CA ARG A 234 8.38 22.38 28.34
C ARG A 234 8.14 23.61 29.21
N ASN A 235 9.10 24.54 29.26
CA ASN A 235 9.05 25.76 30.07
C ASN A 235 9.18 27.04 29.22
N SER A 236 9.05 26.92 27.90
CA SER A 236 9.10 28.02 26.94
C SER A 236 7.85 28.03 26.06
N PHE A 237 7.66 29.08 25.26
CA PHE A 237 6.60 29.15 24.24
C PHE A 237 5.17 29.04 24.81
N GLY A 238 4.97 29.49 26.04
CA GLY A 238 3.71 29.37 26.78
C GLY A 238 3.51 28.04 27.51
N ASN A 239 4.42 27.07 27.34
CA ASN A 239 4.37 25.81 28.07
C ASN A 239 4.80 26.00 29.53
N LYS A 240 4.12 25.28 30.42
CA LYS A 240 4.50 25.14 31.84
C LYS A 240 4.31 23.69 32.27
N ALA A 241 5.41 22.96 32.43
CA ALA A 241 5.39 21.58 32.90
C ALA A 241 6.72 21.20 33.59
N SER A 242 6.73 20.05 34.30
CA SER A 242 7.93 19.57 35.00
C SER A 242 9.17 19.55 34.11
N PRO A 243 10.36 19.87 34.64
CA PRO A 243 11.61 19.68 33.92
C PRO A 243 11.86 18.19 33.63
N VAL A 244 12.67 17.94 32.61
CA VAL A 244 13.17 16.61 32.25
C VAL A 244 14.58 16.45 32.80
N THR A 245 14.83 15.37 33.53
CA THR A 245 16.16 15.11 34.11
C THR A 245 16.97 14.10 33.30
N PRO A 246 18.31 14.13 33.37
CA PRO A 246 19.16 13.13 32.73
C PRO A 246 18.84 11.70 33.16
N GLU A 247 18.40 11.48 34.40
CA GLU A 247 18.00 10.16 34.91
C GLU A 247 16.72 9.65 34.23
N GLN A 248 15.75 10.52 33.92
CA GLN A 248 14.58 10.15 33.13
C GLN A 248 14.96 9.75 31.70
N VAL A 249 15.92 10.47 31.10
CA VAL A 249 16.45 10.15 29.78
C VAL A 249 17.19 8.80 29.80
N GLU A 250 17.99 8.56 30.83
CA GLU A 250 18.73 7.31 31.01
C GLU A 250 17.79 6.11 31.26
N ALA A 251 16.73 6.29 32.06
CA ALA A 251 15.73 5.25 32.28
C ALA A 251 15.05 4.80 30.98
N MET A 252 14.95 5.70 29.99
CA MET A 252 14.34 5.42 28.69
C MET A 252 15.33 4.92 27.63
N ARG A 253 16.59 4.65 27.98
CA ARG A 253 17.61 4.14 27.03
C ARG A 253 17.20 2.89 26.29
N GLY A 254 16.35 2.06 26.89
CA GLY A 254 15.78 0.89 26.23
C GLY A 254 14.99 1.22 24.97
N GLU A 255 14.58 2.47 24.75
CA GLU A 255 13.93 2.92 23.52
C GLU A 255 14.91 3.26 22.37
N LEU A 256 16.20 3.45 22.66
CA LEU A 256 17.18 3.81 21.65
C LEU A 256 17.36 2.69 20.60
N GLY A 257 17.28 3.06 19.33
CA GLY A 257 17.43 2.11 18.21
C GLY A 257 16.20 1.22 17.95
N LYS A 258 15.11 1.39 18.70
CA LYS A 258 13.83 0.76 18.36
C LYS A 258 13.22 1.36 17.09
N PRO A 259 12.25 0.66 16.44
CA PRO A 259 11.62 1.15 15.21
C PRO A 259 10.96 2.52 15.43
N MET A 260 10.88 3.34 14.38
CA MET A 260 10.27 4.66 14.43
C MET A 260 8.83 4.64 14.97
N LEU A 261 8.47 5.67 15.74
CA LEU A 261 7.14 5.80 16.34
C LEU A 261 6.12 6.32 15.33
N SER A 262 4.86 5.98 15.59
CA SER A 262 3.69 6.66 15.04
C SER A 262 2.88 7.28 16.18
N PRO A 263 1.98 8.26 15.92
CA PRO A 263 1.15 8.86 16.95
C PRO A 263 0.28 7.86 17.74
N ALA A 264 -0.06 6.71 17.14
CA ALA A 264 -0.76 5.62 17.81
C ALA A 264 0.10 4.88 18.85
N ASP A 265 1.43 4.98 18.76
CA ASP A 265 2.35 4.36 19.72
C ASP A 265 2.56 5.26 20.96
N LEU A 266 2.21 6.54 20.89
CA LEU A 266 2.40 7.50 21.97
C LEU A 266 1.38 7.31 23.09
N ILE A 267 1.77 7.66 24.30
CA ILE A 267 0.83 7.72 25.43
C ILE A 267 -0.03 8.98 25.23
N PRO A 268 -1.36 8.88 25.07
CA PRO A 268 -2.19 10.06 24.87
C PRO A 268 -2.03 11.01 26.07
N PRO A 269 -1.86 12.33 25.84
CA PRO A 269 -1.86 13.28 26.93
C PRO A 269 -3.19 13.15 27.67
N THR A 270 -3.14 13.11 29.00
CA THR A 270 -4.36 13.16 29.80
C THR A 270 -5.06 14.47 29.47
N VAL A 271 -6.16 14.39 28.73
CA VAL A 271 -7.07 15.51 28.50
C VAL A 271 -7.37 16.08 29.88
N ALA A 272 -6.95 17.31 30.15
CA ALA A 272 -7.39 18.00 31.35
C ALA A 272 -8.92 17.96 31.32
N ALA A 273 -9.53 17.32 32.30
CA ALA A 273 -10.97 17.27 32.40
C ALA A 273 -11.50 18.70 32.60
N GLY A 274 -12.01 19.30 31.51
CA GLY A 274 -12.99 20.38 31.50
C GLY A 274 -12.48 21.78 31.14
N SER A 275 -13.04 22.36 30.06
CA SER A 275 -13.82 23.61 30.12
C SER A 275 -14.32 24.03 28.72
N ASN A 276 -15.55 23.63 28.38
CA ASN A 276 -16.62 24.32 27.63
C ASN A 276 -17.49 23.34 26.84
#